data_AF-A0A7N8WJ84-F1
#
_entry.id   AF-A0A7N8WJ84-F1
#
_cell.length_a   1.000
_cell.length_b   1.000
_cell.length_c   1.000
_cell.angle_alpha   90.00
_cell.angle_beta   90.00
_cell.angle_gamma   90.00
#
_symmetry.space_group_name_H-M   'P 1'
#
loop_
_entity.id
_entity.type
_entity.pdbx_description
1 polymer ?
#
loop_
_entity_poly.entity_id
_entity_poly.type
_entity_poly.pdbx_seq_one_letter_code
_entity_poly.pdbx_strand_id
1 'polypeptide(L)'
;MCCEIIRAHTSADTPADKDRVMWLKAWVLGSPHHCSSTASLPPDSSFPSSALNVATITSRVGDKAVLPCRWKTVLENVPLQDFHIQWMIPGSLVFEQQGQQMWQAGDFEGRVEVPEQRLEDGDCSLIISDVQISDTGRYESFMVVNGPRSVKTRAFIQGVKLFVLDHKSFQSCGPGEDLVLDLHTPHSARLVFQSSNSSEWSDLWMRGDENGERLEKHPVKEQLTIRKVKSSDEGTYKVLDERGLAVSTVQLSVEGEKTTVFTTNYDVAKSSCSVFLTLAVLITSFLTSRLL
;
A
#
# COMPACT_ATOMS: atom_id res chain seq x y z
N MET A 1 -1.74 -45.27 -0.47
CA MET A 1 -0.84 -44.91 -1.58
C MET A 1 0.42 -44.35 -0.94
N CYS A 2 1.50 -45.11 -0.98
CA CYS A 2 2.80 -44.69 -0.46
C CYS A 2 3.49 -43.83 -1.52
N CYS A 3 4.12 -42.72 -1.11
CA CYS A 3 5.04 -41.99 -1.97
C CYS A 3 6.47 -42.25 -1.48
N GLU A 4 7.18 -43.10 -2.21
CA GLU A 4 8.64 -43.19 -2.16
C GLU A 4 9.24 -42.06 -2.98
N ILE A 5 10.29 -41.45 -2.43
CA ILE A 5 11.15 -40.48 -3.11
C ILE A 5 12.16 -41.27 -3.94
N ILE A 6 12.04 -41.25 -5.26
CA ILE A 6 13.07 -41.79 -6.15
C ILE A 6 14.07 -40.68 -6.46
N ARG A 7 15.33 -40.86 -6.02
CA ARG A 7 16.49 -40.07 -6.48
C ARG A 7 16.82 -40.48 -7.92
N ALA A 8 16.87 -39.52 -8.83
CA ALA A 8 17.58 -39.68 -10.10
C ALA A 8 18.91 -38.91 -10.01
N HIS A 9 20.02 -39.65 -10.14
CA HIS A 9 21.35 -39.08 -10.38
C HIS A 9 21.49 -38.78 -11.88
N THR A 10 21.89 -37.56 -12.23
CA THR A 10 22.48 -37.27 -13.53
C THR A 10 23.79 -36.53 -13.33
N SER A 11 24.88 -37.17 -13.75
CA SER A 11 26.22 -36.61 -13.87
C SER A 11 26.35 -35.89 -15.21
N ALA A 12 26.66 -34.60 -15.22
CA ALA A 12 27.32 -33.94 -16.35
C ALA A 12 27.99 -32.65 -15.87
N ASP A 13 29.28 -32.55 -16.16
CA ASP A 13 30.18 -31.43 -15.90
C ASP A 13 29.84 -30.17 -16.74
N THR A 14 30.28 -29.03 -16.21
CA THR A 14 30.51 -27.69 -16.81
C THR A 14 29.47 -26.57 -16.60
N PRO A 15 29.92 -25.30 -16.47
CA PRO A 15 29.21 -24.26 -15.74
C PRO A 15 28.74 -23.13 -16.64
N ALA A 16 27.48 -23.16 -17.05
CA ALA A 16 26.73 -22.00 -17.52
C ALA A 16 25.25 -22.41 -17.64
N ASP A 17 24.36 -21.46 -17.39
CA ASP A 17 22.92 -21.56 -17.67
C ASP A 17 22.05 -22.22 -16.58
N LYS A 18 21.73 -21.44 -15.54
CA LYS A 18 20.62 -21.69 -14.61
C LYS A 18 19.65 -20.52 -14.69
N ASP A 19 18.76 -20.54 -15.69
CA ASP A 19 17.40 -19.98 -15.59
C ASP A 19 16.59 -20.29 -16.86
N ARG A 20 16.07 -21.52 -16.95
CA ARG A 20 14.86 -21.85 -17.73
C ARG A 20 14.49 -23.31 -17.55
N VAL A 21 13.59 -23.61 -16.61
CA VAL A 21 12.80 -24.83 -16.69
C VAL A 21 11.38 -24.44 -17.10
N MET A 22 11.14 -24.55 -18.40
CA MET A 22 9.81 -24.54 -18.99
C MET A 22 9.13 -25.86 -18.68
N TRP A 23 7.98 -25.83 -18.00
CA TRP A 23 7.12 -27.01 -17.87
C TRP A 23 6.33 -27.20 -19.17
N LEU A 24 6.80 -28.07 -20.06
CA LEU A 24 6.00 -28.61 -21.17
C LEU A 24 4.96 -29.59 -20.60
N LYS A 25 3.67 -29.29 -20.81
CA LYS A 25 2.58 -30.23 -20.55
C LYS A 25 2.53 -31.27 -21.67
N ALA A 26 2.87 -32.52 -21.36
CA ALA A 26 2.58 -33.65 -22.23
C ALA A 26 1.22 -34.24 -21.85
N TRP A 27 0.32 -34.34 -22.83
CA TRP A 27 -0.92 -35.12 -22.71
C TRP A 27 -0.61 -36.58 -23.02
N VAL A 28 -1.02 -37.50 -22.15
CA VAL A 28 -1.11 -38.93 -22.50
C VAL A 28 -2.59 -39.29 -22.54
N LEU A 29 -3.05 -39.72 -23.72
CA LEU A 29 -4.38 -40.25 -23.96
C LEU A 29 -4.47 -41.68 -23.37
N GLY A 30 -5.42 -41.90 -22.46
CA GLY A 30 -5.78 -43.21 -21.95
C GLY A 30 -7.31 -43.31 -21.79
N SER A 31 -7.90 -44.26 -22.49
CA SER A 31 -9.35 -44.51 -22.63
C SER A 31 -10.06 -44.95 -21.33
N PRO A 32 -11.41 -44.90 -21.29
CA PRO A 32 -12.18 -44.91 -20.05
C PRO A 32 -12.61 -46.32 -19.65
N HIS A 33 -12.42 -46.66 -18.37
CA HIS A 33 -13.16 -47.76 -17.75
C HIS A 33 -13.94 -47.22 -16.55
N HIS A 34 -15.26 -47.42 -16.63
CA HIS A 34 -16.26 -47.16 -15.61
C HIS A 34 -15.84 -47.74 -14.25
N CYS A 35 -15.94 -46.93 -13.20
CA CYS A 35 -16.08 -47.42 -11.84
C CYS A 35 -17.24 -46.67 -11.17
N SER A 36 -18.39 -47.31 -11.12
CA SER A 36 -19.54 -46.88 -10.33
C SER A 36 -19.29 -47.26 -8.88
N SER A 37 -19.28 -46.28 -7.99
CA SER A 37 -19.41 -46.50 -6.54
C SER A 37 -20.11 -45.30 -5.93
N THR A 38 -21.39 -45.48 -5.63
CA THR A 38 -22.13 -44.64 -4.69
C THR A 38 -21.45 -44.69 -3.33
N ALA A 39 -20.82 -43.58 -2.95
CA ALA A 39 -20.43 -43.31 -1.57
C ALA A 39 -21.06 -41.96 -1.19
N SER A 40 -21.98 -42.04 -0.25
CA SER A 40 -22.70 -40.92 0.37
C SER A 40 -21.72 -39.94 1.01
N LEU A 41 -21.96 -38.64 0.76
CA LEU A 41 -21.28 -37.54 1.45
C LEU A 41 -21.58 -37.64 2.96
N PRO A 42 -20.57 -37.58 3.86
CA PRO A 42 -20.85 -37.37 5.27
C PRO A 42 -21.42 -35.95 5.46
N PRO A 43 -22.35 -35.76 6.41
CA PRO A 43 -23.00 -34.48 6.65
C PRO A 43 -21.98 -33.44 7.10
N ASP A 44 -22.21 -32.22 6.64
CA ASP A 44 -21.47 -31.00 6.96
C ASP A 44 -20.88 -31.03 8.37
N SER A 45 -19.58 -31.37 8.44
CA SER A 45 -18.77 -30.97 9.57
C SER A 45 -18.64 -29.46 9.46
N SER A 46 -19.55 -28.78 10.15
CA SER A 46 -19.40 -27.39 10.51
C SER A 46 -18.04 -27.24 11.18
N PHE A 47 -17.06 -26.85 10.39
CA PHE A 47 -15.83 -26.29 10.92
C PHE A 47 -16.27 -25.18 11.87
N PRO A 48 -15.89 -25.22 13.16
CA PRO A 48 -16.09 -24.06 13.99
C PRO A 48 -15.24 -22.97 13.33
N SER A 49 -15.93 -22.04 12.66
CA SER A 49 -15.40 -20.74 12.27
C SER A 49 -15.11 -20.01 13.58
N SER A 50 -14.07 -20.45 14.26
CA SER A 50 -13.31 -19.60 15.15
C SER A 50 -12.67 -18.59 14.22
N ALA A 51 -13.43 -17.57 13.88
CA ALA A 51 -12.87 -16.31 13.46
C ALA A 51 -11.98 -15.86 14.63
N LEU A 52 -10.73 -16.35 14.66
CA LEU A 52 -9.69 -15.74 15.46
C LEU A 52 -9.79 -14.25 15.12
N ASN A 53 -9.90 -13.42 16.15
CA ASN A 53 -9.96 -11.97 16.00
C ASN A 53 -8.64 -11.51 15.37
N VAL A 54 -8.59 -11.49 14.04
CA VAL A 54 -7.43 -11.04 13.27
C VAL A 54 -7.43 -9.53 13.37
N ALA A 55 -6.48 -8.98 14.12
CA ALA A 55 -6.31 -7.53 14.23
C ALA A 55 -6.14 -6.93 12.84
N THR A 56 -6.79 -5.79 12.58
CA THR A 56 -6.69 -5.08 11.32
C THR A 56 -6.07 -3.72 11.58
N ILE A 57 -4.93 -3.46 10.95
CA ILE A 57 -4.16 -2.23 11.05
C ILE A 57 -4.26 -1.52 9.69
N THR A 58 -4.57 -0.23 9.72
CA THR A 58 -4.59 0.62 8.54
C THR A 58 -3.53 1.69 8.69
N SER A 59 -2.71 1.89 7.66
CA SER A 59 -1.66 2.92 7.61
C SER A 59 -1.65 3.58 6.24
N ARG A 60 -1.01 4.75 6.09
CA ARG A 60 -0.76 5.34 4.77
C ARG A 60 0.67 5.10 4.34
N VAL A 61 0.94 5.13 3.04
CA VAL A 61 2.32 5.06 2.52
C VAL A 61 3.21 6.10 3.18
N GLY A 62 4.45 5.74 3.50
CA GLY A 62 5.39 6.64 4.17
C GLY A 62 5.28 6.62 5.69
N ASP A 63 4.15 6.19 6.24
CA ASP A 63 3.93 6.18 7.68
C ASP A 63 4.52 4.95 8.37
N LYS A 64 4.64 5.04 9.69
CA LYS A 64 5.00 3.92 10.55
C LYS A 64 3.76 3.09 10.92
N ALA A 65 3.85 1.77 10.74
CA ALA A 65 2.88 0.80 11.24
C ALA A 65 3.47 -0.09 12.34
N VAL A 66 2.62 -0.52 13.27
CA VAL A 66 2.99 -1.49 14.31
C VAL A 66 2.01 -2.66 14.25
N LEU A 67 2.51 -3.84 13.90
CA LEU A 67 1.72 -5.07 13.89
C LEU A 67 1.82 -5.71 15.28
N PRO A 68 0.74 -5.72 16.07
CA PRO A 68 0.81 -6.10 17.47
C PRO A 68 1.23 -7.57 17.62
N CYS A 69 2.03 -7.88 18.65
CA CYS A 69 2.37 -9.26 19.02
C CYS A 69 2.80 -9.45 20.46
N ARG A 70 2.26 -10.49 21.09
CA ARG A 70 2.62 -10.89 22.46
C ARG A 70 2.92 -12.37 22.48
N TRP A 71 4.17 -12.74 22.75
CA TRP A 71 4.60 -14.14 22.70
C TRP A 71 4.41 -14.87 24.04
N LYS A 72 4.43 -14.13 25.16
CA LYS A 72 4.26 -14.70 26.51
C LYS A 72 2.90 -15.38 26.71
N THR A 73 1.92 -15.13 25.84
CA THR A 73 0.61 -15.81 25.85
C THR A 73 0.67 -17.25 25.32
N VAL A 74 1.77 -17.65 24.65
CA VAL A 74 1.87 -18.92 23.93
C VAL A 74 2.71 -19.94 24.71
N LEU A 75 3.87 -19.53 25.23
CA LEU A 75 4.75 -20.39 26.02
C LEU A 75 5.39 -19.57 27.14
N GLU A 76 4.92 -19.77 28.37
CA GLU A 76 5.52 -19.16 29.56
C GLU A 76 6.85 -19.85 29.88
N ASN A 77 7.87 -19.06 30.25
CA ASN A 77 9.17 -19.51 30.79
C ASN A 77 10.23 -20.05 29.79
N VAL A 78 10.17 -19.69 28.51
CA VAL A 78 11.29 -19.97 27.57
C VAL A 78 12.30 -18.81 27.61
N PRO A 79 13.60 -19.05 27.86
CA PRO A 79 14.63 -18.02 27.75
C PRO A 79 14.72 -17.44 26.35
N LEU A 80 14.99 -16.14 26.22
CA LEU A 80 15.07 -15.44 24.92
C LEU A 80 16.14 -16.01 23.96
N GLN A 81 17.13 -16.71 24.50
CA GLN A 81 18.21 -17.33 23.74
C GLN A 81 17.77 -18.64 23.09
N ASP A 82 16.72 -19.28 23.61
CA ASP A 82 16.26 -20.61 23.23
C ASP A 82 15.13 -20.57 22.19
N PHE A 83 14.66 -19.37 21.84
CA PHE A 83 13.69 -19.17 20.79
C PHE A 83 14.06 -17.99 19.90
N HIS A 84 13.43 -17.96 18.74
CA HIS A 84 13.46 -16.81 17.85
C HIS A 84 12.07 -16.52 17.30
N ILE A 85 11.83 -15.25 16.99
CA ILE A 85 10.57 -14.77 16.45
C ILE A 85 10.64 -14.75 14.94
N GLN A 86 9.56 -15.18 14.29
CA GLN A 86 9.37 -15.05 12.86
C GLN A 86 8.09 -14.28 12.56
N TRP A 87 8.17 -13.35 11.64
CA TRP A 87 7.03 -12.77 10.95
C TRP A 87 7.01 -13.24 9.50
N MET A 88 5.84 -13.65 9.03
CA MET A 88 5.64 -14.15 7.68
C MET A 88 4.42 -13.53 7.02
N ILE A 89 4.48 -13.45 5.71
CA ILE A 89 3.31 -13.41 4.83
C ILE A 89 3.12 -14.84 4.31
N PRO A 90 1.91 -15.29 3.91
CA PRO A 90 1.72 -16.63 3.37
C PRO A 90 2.80 -17.06 2.37
N GLY A 91 3.61 -18.05 2.76
CA GLY A 91 4.68 -18.61 1.93
C GLY A 91 6.00 -17.82 1.90
N SER A 92 6.18 -16.75 2.69
CA SER A 92 7.41 -15.95 2.68
C SER A 92 7.77 -15.39 4.06
N LEU A 93 9.03 -15.58 4.46
CA LEU A 93 9.59 -14.97 5.66
C LEU A 93 9.80 -13.49 5.42
N VAL A 94 9.30 -12.64 6.32
CA VAL A 94 9.46 -11.18 6.28
C VAL A 94 10.59 -10.75 7.22
N PHE A 95 10.57 -11.28 8.44
CA PHE A 95 11.49 -10.90 9.49
C PHE A 95 11.75 -12.10 10.41
N GLU A 96 13.00 -12.27 10.83
CA GLU A 96 13.41 -13.27 11.81
C GLU A 96 14.40 -12.65 12.79
N GLN A 97 14.22 -12.89 14.09
CA GLN A 97 15.12 -12.37 15.12
C GLN A 97 15.34 -13.36 16.26
N GLN A 98 16.61 -13.56 16.60
CA GLN A 98 17.09 -14.29 17.77
C GLN A 98 18.09 -13.41 18.55
N GLY A 99 17.68 -12.91 19.72
CA GLY A 99 18.45 -11.91 20.45
C GLY A 99 18.75 -10.69 19.57
N GLN A 100 20.03 -10.38 19.38
CA GLN A 100 20.50 -9.28 18.53
C GLN A 100 20.61 -9.63 17.05
N GLN A 101 20.66 -10.92 16.70
CA GLN A 101 20.76 -11.33 15.31
C GLN A 101 19.39 -11.23 14.66
N MET A 102 19.33 -10.53 13.52
CA MET A 102 18.11 -10.42 12.73
C MET A 102 18.38 -10.70 11.25
N TRP A 103 17.32 -11.10 10.54
CA TRP A 103 17.25 -11.21 9.10
C TRP A 103 15.97 -10.51 8.62
N GLN A 104 16.06 -9.83 7.48
CA GLN A 104 14.96 -9.12 6.85
C GLN A 104 14.86 -9.55 5.39
N ALA A 105 13.64 -9.69 4.88
CA ALA A 105 13.43 -9.86 3.45
C ALA A 105 13.87 -8.60 2.70
N GLY A 106 14.36 -8.75 1.45
CA GLY A 106 14.93 -7.65 0.67
C GLY A 106 14.00 -6.45 0.52
N ASP A 107 12.71 -6.70 0.24
CA ASP A 107 11.70 -5.64 0.14
C ASP A 107 11.48 -4.88 1.46
N PHE A 108 11.87 -5.46 2.60
CA PHE A 108 11.68 -4.92 3.95
C PHE A 108 12.99 -4.43 4.60
N GLU A 109 14.13 -4.57 3.91
CA GLU A 109 15.44 -4.29 4.46
C GLU A 109 15.56 -2.84 4.96
N GLY A 110 15.97 -2.68 6.21
CA GLY A 110 16.11 -1.38 6.87
C GLY A 110 14.79 -0.72 7.27
N ARG A 111 13.64 -1.32 6.94
CA ARG A 111 12.30 -0.79 7.26
C ARG A 111 11.64 -1.49 8.44
N VAL A 112 12.09 -2.69 8.81
CA VAL A 112 11.44 -3.52 9.83
C VAL A 112 12.31 -3.79 11.06
N GLU A 113 11.67 -3.84 12.23
CA GLU A 113 12.33 -4.19 13.48
C GLU A 113 11.36 -4.75 14.52
N VAL A 114 11.89 -5.54 15.47
CA VAL A 114 11.28 -5.83 16.76
C VAL A 114 12.29 -5.38 17.83
N PRO A 115 12.03 -4.30 18.59
CA PRO A 115 12.99 -3.81 19.57
C PRO A 115 13.32 -4.87 20.64
N GLU A 116 14.62 -5.13 20.89
CA GLU A 116 15.08 -6.17 21.81
C GLU A 116 14.49 -6.02 23.22
N GLN A 117 14.45 -4.79 23.75
CA GLN A 117 13.85 -4.48 25.06
C GLN A 117 12.36 -4.87 25.12
N ARG A 118 11.61 -4.66 24.03
CA ARG A 118 10.19 -5.06 23.98
C ARG A 118 10.05 -6.57 23.92
N LEU A 119 10.97 -7.24 23.21
CA LEU A 119 11.00 -8.69 23.13
C LEU A 119 11.21 -9.32 24.52
N GLU A 120 12.12 -8.75 25.33
CA GLU A 120 12.33 -9.13 26.75
C GLU A 120 11.04 -9.00 27.58
N ASP A 121 10.30 -7.91 27.37
CA ASP A 121 9.03 -7.64 28.06
C ASP A 121 7.87 -8.53 27.60
N GLY A 122 8.04 -9.30 26.52
CA GLY A 122 7.01 -10.21 25.99
C GLY A 122 6.30 -9.70 24.75
N ASP A 123 6.75 -8.57 24.19
CA ASP A 123 6.18 -7.89 23.04
C ASP A 123 7.06 -8.13 21.79
N CYS A 124 6.50 -8.89 20.85
CA CYS A 124 7.14 -9.25 19.57
C CYS A 124 6.60 -8.43 18.39
N SER A 125 5.99 -7.27 18.66
CA SER A 125 5.32 -6.46 17.63
C SER A 125 6.30 -6.01 16.55
N LEU A 126 5.96 -6.29 15.29
CA LEU A 126 6.75 -5.85 14.14
C LEU A 126 6.47 -4.37 13.89
N ILE A 127 7.50 -3.56 13.93
CA ILE A 127 7.45 -2.16 13.50
C ILE A 127 7.88 -2.10 12.05
N ILE A 128 7.10 -1.43 11.21
CA ILE A 128 7.45 -1.08 9.82
C ILE A 128 7.53 0.44 9.76
N SER A 129 8.71 1.01 9.54
CA SER A 129 8.96 2.46 9.68
C SER A 129 8.52 3.29 8.47
N ASP A 130 8.52 2.71 7.27
CA ASP A 130 8.11 3.34 6.01
C ASP A 130 7.26 2.33 5.21
N VAL A 131 5.96 2.28 5.47
CA VAL A 131 5.07 1.30 4.81
C VAL A 131 4.86 1.63 3.33
N GLN A 132 4.86 0.60 2.50
CA GLN A 132 4.61 0.67 1.06
C GLN A 132 3.24 0.06 0.71
N ILE A 133 2.64 0.44 -0.42
CA ILE A 133 1.34 -0.15 -0.85
C ILE A 133 1.44 -1.68 -0.91
N SER A 134 2.56 -2.20 -1.42
CA SER A 134 2.84 -3.63 -1.53
C SER A 134 2.96 -4.36 -0.19
N ASP A 135 3.12 -3.64 0.93
CA ASP A 135 3.15 -4.25 2.26
C ASP A 135 1.75 -4.67 2.72
N THR A 136 0.68 -4.29 2.00
CA THR A 136 -0.69 -4.74 2.28
C THR A 136 -0.77 -6.26 2.25
N GLY A 137 -1.25 -6.86 3.33
CA GLY A 137 -1.30 -8.31 3.43
C GLY A 137 -1.69 -8.84 4.79
N ARG A 138 -1.77 -10.17 4.87
CA ARG A 138 -1.92 -10.89 6.12
C ARG A 138 -0.54 -11.31 6.61
N TYR A 139 -0.18 -10.84 7.79
CA TYR A 139 1.04 -11.18 8.48
C TYR A 139 0.73 -12.19 9.58
N GLU A 140 1.64 -13.13 9.80
CA GLU A 140 1.54 -14.16 10.80
C GLU A 140 2.84 -14.22 11.60
N SER A 141 2.70 -14.24 12.93
CA SER A 141 3.82 -14.25 13.87
C SER A 141 3.95 -15.64 14.50
N PHE A 142 5.19 -16.09 14.66
CA PHE A 142 5.52 -17.40 15.21
C PHE A 142 6.69 -17.31 16.17
N MET A 143 6.63 -18.15 17.20
CA MET A 143 7.79 -18.49 18.03
C MET A 143 8.36 -19.81 17.52
N VAL A 144 9.68 -19.87 17.31
CA VAL A 144 10.38 -21.11 16.96
C VAL A 144 11.29 -21.49 18.11
N VAL A 145 11.07 -22.66 18.69
CA VAL A 145 11.85 -23.21 19.82
C VAL A 145 12.58 -24.47 19.36
N ASN A 146 13.84 -24.62 19.78
CA ASN A 146 14.56 -25.87 19.59
C ASN A 146 14.10 -26.90 20.64
N GLY A 147 13.34 -27.90 20.20
CA GLY A 147 12.90 -28.99 21.06
C GLY A 147 13.97 -30.06 21.30
N PRO A 148 13.72 -31.00 22.23
CA PRO A 148 14.60 -32.14 22.46
C PRO A 148 14.86 -32.92 21.16
N ARG A 149 16.12 -33.26 20.89
CA ARG A 149 16.60 -33.91 19.64
C ARG A 149 16.58 -33.02 18.39
N SER A 150 16.73 -31.70 18.57
CA SER A 150 16.83 -30.72 17.47
C SER A 150 15.57 -30.61 16.59
N VAL A 151 14.43 -31.05 17.10
CA VAL A 151 13.14 -30.86 16.42
C VAL A 151 12.70 -29.42 16.65
N LYS A 152 12.63 -28.62 15.59
CA LYS A 152 12.13 -27.24 15.66
C LYS A 152 10.61 -27.25 15.83
N THR A 153 10.13 -26.75 16.96
CA THR A 153 8.70 -26.51 17.18
C THR A 153 8.37 -25.08 16.80
N ARG A 154 7.41 -24.91 15.89
CA ARG A 154 6.95 -23.61 15.42
C ARG A 154 5.54 -23.35 15.94
N ALA A 155 5.43 -22.47 16.93
CA ALA A 155 4.16 -22.11 17.56
C ALA A 155 3.61 -20.84 16.92
N PHE A 156 2.36 -20.89 16.45
CA PHE A 156 1.64 -19.72 15.95
C PHE A 156 1.27 -18.81 17.12
N ILE A 157 1.54 -17.50 16.98
CA ILE A 157 1.19 -16.49 17.98
C ILE A 157 -0.10 -15.81 17.56
N GLN A 158 -0.09 -15.10 16.42
CA GLN A 158 -1.30 -14.48 15.87
C GLN A 158 -1.17 -14.14 14.39
N GLY A 159 -2.31 -13.78 13.80
CA GLY A 159 -2.39 -13.14 12.48
C GLY A 159 -2.86 -11.69 12.57
N VAL A 160 -2.28 -10.81 11.76
CA VAL A 160 -2.63 -9.39 11.64
C VAL A 160 -2.84 -9.07 10.15
N LYS A 161 -3.87 -8.30 9.82
CA LYS A 161 -4.06 -7.74 8.48
C LYS A 161 -3.55 -6.31 8.45
N LEU A 162 -2.64 -6.00 7.54
CA LEU A 162 -2.21 -4.63 7.25
C LEU A 162 -2.87 -4.17 5.95
N PHE A 163 -3.53 -3.02 5.99
CA PHE A 163 -4.00 -2.31 4.80
C PHE A 163 -3.25 -0.99 4.67
N VAL A 164 -2.57 -0.80 3.55
CA VAL A 164 -1.85 0.43 3.25
C VAL A 164 -2.65 1.25 2.25
N LEU A 165 -2.92 2.50 2.61
CA LEU A 165 -3.68 3.45 1.79
C LEU A 165 -2.73 4.43 1.11
N ASP A 166 -3.13 4.86 -0.08
CA ASP A 166 -2.52 6.00 -0.75
C ASP A 166 -2.94 7.32 -0.09
N HIS A 167 -2.20 8.38 -0.39
CA HIS A 167 -2.58 9.74 -0.04
C HIS A 167 -3.51 10.30 -1.12
N LYS A 168 -4.62 10.91 -0.72
CA LYS A 168 -5.56 11.55 -1.64
C LYS A 168 -5.86 12.96 -1.17
N SER A 169 -5.70 13.93 -2.07
CA SER A 169 -6.00 15.32 -1.76
C SER A 169 -6.59 16.06 -2.96
N PHE A 170 -7.25 17.17 -2.66
CA PHE A 170 -7.72 18.14 -3.64
C PHE A 170 -7.02 19.47 -3.33
N GLN A 171 -6.49 20.12 -4.37
CA GLN A 171 -5.84 21.41 -4.27
C GLN A 171 -6.47 22.40 -5.26
N SER A 172 -6.56 23.65 -4.85
CA SER A 172 -7.03 24.75 -5.69
C SER A 172 -6.00 25.87 -5.67
N CYS A 173 -5.58 26.31 -6.85
CA CYS A 173 -4.54 27.33 -7.02
C CYS A 173 -5.01 28.39 -8.01
N GLY A 174 -4.57 29.64 -7.79
CA GLY A 174 -4.69 30.70 -8.77
C GLY A 174 -3.68 30.55 -9.92
N PRO A 175 -3.92 31.17 -11.09
CA PRO A 175 -2.94 31.20 -12.17
C PRO A 175 -1.64 31.89 -11.71
N GLY A 176 -0.51 31.23 -11.97
CA GLY A 176 0.82 31.73 -11.59
C GLY A 176 1.31 31.30 -10.19
N GLU A 177 0.47 30.67 -9.37
CA GLU A 177 0.89 30.06 -8.10
C GLU A 177 1.67 28.77 -8.33
N ASP A 178 2.29 28.24 -7.27
CA ASP A 178 3.06 27.01 -7.32
C ASP A 178 2.25 25.84 -6.73
N LEU A 179 2.26 24.70 -7.41
CA LEU A 179 1.67 23.45 -6.92
C LEU A 179 2.76 22.60 -6.26
N VAL A 180 2.57 22.24 -5.00
CA VAL A 180 3.47 21.34 -4.27
C VAL A 180 2.84 19.96 -4.16
N LEU A 181 3.62 18.95 -4.54
CA LEU A 181 3.25 17.53 -4.52
C LEU A 181 4.21 16.77 -3.60
N ASP A 182 3.66 16.15 -2.55
CA ASP A 182 4.42 15.29 -1.66
C ASP A 182 4.71 13.92 -2.30
N LEU A 183 5.96 13.49 -2.23
CA LEU A 183 6.38 12.14 -2.63
C LEU A 183 6.14 11.12 -1.51
N HIS A 184 5.97 11.56 -0.26
CA HIS A 184 5.69 10.76 0.95
C HIS A 184 6.71 9.69 1.38
N THR A 185 7.49 9.12 0.47
CA THR A 185 8.49 8.07 0.74
C THR A 185 9.64 8.18 -0.26
N PRO A 186 10.88 7.80 0.13
CA PRO A 186 12.01 7.70 -0.80
C PRO A 186 11.77 6.69 -1.95
N HIS A 187 10.83 5.76 -1.80
CA HIS A 187 10.47 4.76 -2.81
C HIS A 187 9.59 5.30 -3.95
N SER A 188 9.13 6.55 -3.87
CA SER A 188 8.38 7.20 -4.94
C SER A 188 9.26 7.44 -6.15
N ALA A 189 8.86 6.93 -7.31
CA ALA A 189 9.69 6.85 -8.50
C ALA A 189 9.23 7.73 -9.64
N ARG A 190 7.92 7.98 -9.80
CA ARG A 190 7.37 8.68 -10.97
C ARG A 190 6.27 9.65 -10.59
N LEU A 191 6.16 10.75 -11.33
CA LEU A 191 5.00 11.64 -11.31
C LEU A 191 4.33 11.59 -12.68
N VAL A 192 3.06 11.21 -12.70
CA VAL A 192 2.23 11.19 -13.90
C VAL A 192 1.08 12.19 -13.79
N PHE A 193 0.67 12.72 -14.92
CA PHE A 193 -0.38 13.73 -15.03
C PHE A 193 -1.39 13.38 -16.11
N GLN A 194 -2.67 13.59 -15.79
CA GLN A 194 -3.78 13.51 -16.71
C GLN A 194 -4.55 14.84 -16.64
N SER A 195 -4.57 15.58 -17.76
CA SER A 195 -5.32 16.83 -17.88
C SER A 195 -6.82 16.60 -17.74
N SER A 196 -7.56 17.57 -17.19
CA SER A 196 -9.02 17.53 -17.10
C SER A 196 -9.72 17.41 -18.47
N ASN A 197 -9.04 17.86 -19.53
CA ASN A 197 -9.54 17.84 -20.90
C ASN A 197 -9.08 16.61 -21.72
N SER A 198 -8.36 15.67 -21.11
CA SER A 198 -7.79 14.50 -21.78
C SER A 198 -7.96 13.22 -20.96
N SER A 199 -8.07 12.08 -21.64
CA SER A 199 -7.98 10.76 -21.00
C SER A 199 -6.55 10.21 -20.94
N GLU A 200 -5.61 10.82 -21.65
CA GLU A 200 -4.23 10.34 -21.74
C GLU A 200 -3.39 10.75 -20.51
N TRP A 201 -2.52 9.84 -20.10
CA TRP A 201 -1.54 10.07 -19.04
C TRP A 201 -0.20 10.46 -19.64
N SER A 202 0.49 11.40 -19.01
CA SER A 202 1.83 11.87 -19.36
C SER A 202 2.77 11.71 -18.17
N ASP A 203 4.02 11.32 -18.44
CA ASP A 203 5.09 11.35 -17.45
C ASP A 203 5.64 12.76 -17.32
N LEU A 204 5.63 13.31 -16.10
CA LEU A 204 6.19 14.62 -15.80
C LEU A 204 7.57 14.54 -15.16
N TRP A 205 7.86 13.44 -14.46
CA TRP A 205 9.11 13.25 -13.74
C TRP A 205 9.35 11.79 -13.37
N MET A 206 10.63 11.42 -13.35
CA MET A 206 11.14 10.18 -12.77
C MET A 206 12.26 10.48 -11.77
N ARG A 207 12.39 9.64 -10.74
CA ARG A 207 13.45 9.78 -9.75
C ARG A 207 14.82 9.61 -10.43
N GLY A 208 15.64 10.64 -10.31
CA GLY A 208 16.94 10.74 -10.98
C GLY A 208 16.97 11.75 -12.11
N ASP A 209 15.80 12.25 -12.56
CA ASP A 209 15.72 13.30 -13.54
C ASP A 209 16.30 14.62 -13.02
N GLU A 210 16.88 15.39 -13.94
CA GLU A 210 17.22 16.79 -13.70
C GLU A 210 15.95 17.63 -13.55
N ASN A 211 16.08 18.82 -12.94
CA ASN A 211 14.95 19.74 -12.85
C ASN A 211 14.51 20.16 -14.26
N GLY A 212 13.19 20.12 -14.49
CA GLY A 212 12.59 20.65 -15.71
C GLY A 212 12.47 22.17 -15.67
N GLU A 213 11.99 22.76 -16.77
CA GLU A 213 11.82 24.22 -16.87
C GLU A 213 10.89 24.80 -15.79
N ARG A 214 9.84 24.04 -15.41
CA ARG A 214 8.84 24.45 -14.42
C ARG A 214 8.76 23.51 -13.21
N LEU A 215 9.28 22.30 -13.32
CA LEU A 215 9.21 21.31 -12.25
C LEU A 215 10.54 21.26 -11.50
N GLU A 216 10.48 21.49 -10.20
CA GLU A 216 11.66 21.50 -9.33
C GLU A 216 11.50 20.52 -8.19
N LYS A 217 12.58 19.76 -7.91
CA LYS A 217 12.65 18.91 -6.73
C LYS A 217 13.13 19.71 -5.53
N HIS A 218 12.45 19.56 -4.39
CA HIS A 218 12.92 20.16 -3.15
C HIS A 218 14.21 19.44 -2.68
N PRO A 219 15.30 20.15 -2.33
CA PRO A 219 16.61 19.54 -2.07
C PRO A 219 16.63 18.60 -0.85
N VAL A 220 15.82 18.91 0.17
CA VAL A 220 15.82 18.17 1.46
C VAL A 220 14.49 17.45 1.74
N LYS A 221 13.39 17.89 1.14
CA LYS A 221 12.06 17.34 1.39
C LYS A 221 11.72 16.42 0.23
N GLU A 222 11.02 15.34 0.51
CA GLU A 222 10.45 14.44 -0.50
C GLU A 222 9.23 15.12 -1.15
N GLN A 223 9.48 16.20 -1.90
CA GLN A 223 8.49 17.08 -2.51
C GLN A 223 8.93 17.52 -3.91
N LEU A 224 7.94 17.65 -4.80
CA LEU A 224 8.07 18.26 -6.12
C LEU A 224 7.24 19.54 -6.17
N THR A 225 7.74 20.55 -6.86
CA THR A 225 7.05 21.83 -7.05
C THR A 225 6.88 22.12 -8.53
N ILE A 226 5.65 22.28 -9.00
CA ILE A 226 5.33 22.78 -10.34
C ILE A 226 5.12 24.29 -10.23
N ARG A 227 6.02 25.05 -10.84
CA ARG A 227 6.00 26.51 -10.79
C ARG A 227 5.04 27.13 -11.78
N LYS A 228 4.46 28.26 -11.38
CA LYS A 228 3.64 29.14 -12.24
C LYS A 228 2.54 28.36 -12.96
N VAL A 229 1.67 27.72 -12.18
CA VAL A 229 0.55 26.90 -12.65
C VAL A 229 -0.33 27.68 -13.63
N LYS A 230 -0.79 27.00 -14.69
CA LYS A 230 -1.65 27.53 -15.75
C LYS A 230 -2.96 26.74 -15.77
N SER A 231 -3.99 27.28 -16.42
CA SER A 231 -5.28 26.57 -16.60
C SER A 231 -5.14 25.21 -17.30
N SER A 232 -4.14 25.03 -18.16
CA SER A 232 -3.84 23.75 -18.83
C SER A 232 -3.30 22.67 -17.88
N ASP A 233 -2.79 23.06 -16.71
CA ASP A 233 -2.26 22.15 -15.71
C ASP A 233 -3.39 21.57 -14.82
N GLU A 234 -4.63 22.04 -14.98
CA GLU A 234 -5.78 21.46 -14.31
C GLU A 234 -5.94 19.97 -14.66
N GLY A 235 -6.13 19.13 -13.64
CA GLY A 235 -6.25 17.70 -13.83
C GLY A 235 -5.86 16.88 -12.60
N THR A 236 -5.47 15.63 -12.85
CA THR A 236 -5.09 14.67 -11.82
C THR A 236 -3.60 14.35 -11.92
N TYR A 237 -2.92 14.50 -10.79
CA TYR A 237 -1.52 14.13 -10.60
C TYR A 237 -1.44 12.87 -9.75
N LYS A 238 -0.58 11.93 -10.14
CA LYS A 238 -0.28 10.75 -9.32
C LYS A 238 1.20 10.56 -9.14
N VAL A 239 1.62 10.39 -7.90
CA VAL A 239 2.95 9.89 -7.57
C VAL A 239 2.87 8.37 -7.51
N LEU A 240 3.75 7.70 -8.25
CA LEU A 240 3.83 6.24 -8.33
C LEU A 240 5.16 5.75 -7.75
N ASP A 241 5.15 4.57 -7.13
CA ASP A 241 6.36 3.86 -6.73
C ASP A 241 7.05 3.17 -7.93
N GLU A 242 8.16 2.49 -7.67
CA GLU A 242 8.93 1.73 -8.67
C GLU A 242 8.12 0.58 -9.33
N ARG A 243 7.05 0.12 -8.69
CA ARG A 243 6.15 -0.93 -9.19
C ARG A 243 4.94 -0.37 -9.93
N GLY A 244 4.82 0.96 -10.02
CA GLY A 244 3.69 1.65 -10.66
C GLY A 244 2.44 1.73 -9.77
N LEU A 245 2.54 1.44 -8.47
CA LEU A 245 1.44 1.60 -7.53
C LEU A 245 1.33 3.06 -7.09
N ALA A 246 0.09 3.55 -6.92
CA ALA A 246 -0.13 4.94 -6.53
C ALA A 246 0.23 5.16 -5.06
N VAL A 247 1.20 6.03 -4.83
CA VAL A 247 1.59 6.55 -3.51
C VAL A 247 0.68 7.70 -3.11
N SER A 248 0.44 8.62 -4.05
CA SER A 248 -0.49 9.73 -3.85
C SER A 248 -1.25 10.10 -5.12
N THR A 249 -2.45 10.63 -4.94
CA THR A 249 -3.27 11.23 -6.00
C THR A 249 -3.70 12.63 -5.56
N VAL A 250 -3.38 13.63 -6.37
CA VAL A 250 -3.77 15.03 -6.15
C VAL A 250 -4.65 15.47 -7.32
N GLN A 251 -5.86 15.91 -7.02
CA GLN A 251 -6.72 16.56 -7.99
C GLN A 251 -6.53 18.07 -7.89
N LEU A 252 -6.05 18.69 -8.96
CA LEU A 252 -5.85 20.14 -9.06
C LEU A 252 -7.06 20.78 -9.74
N SER A 253 -7.53 21.89 -9.20
CA SER A 253 -8.40 22.85 -9.89
C SER A 253 -7.72 24.21 -9.97
N VAL A 254 -7.75 24.84 -11.13
CA VAL A 254 -7.14 26.16 -11.32
C VAL A 254 -8.25 27.20 -11.36
N GLU A 255 -8.27 28.11 -10.39
CA GLU A 255 -9.30 29.14 -10.34
C GLU A 255 -9.24 29.98 -11.62
N GLY A 256 -10.38 30.10 -12.31
CA GLY A 256 -10.47 30.86 -13.54
C GLY A 256 -10.02 32.30 -13.33
N GLU A 257 -9.34 32.86 -14.32
CA GLU A 257 -8.99 34.27 -14.34
C GLU A 257 -10.29 35.07 -14.17
N LYS A 258 -10.45 35.79 -13.05
CA LYS A 258 -11.52 36.80 -12.95
C LYS A 258 -11.16 37.89 -13.93
N THR A 259 -11.63 37.77 -15.17
CA THR A 259 -11.49 38.82 -16.17
C THR A 259 -12.29 40.02 -15.69
N THR A 260 -11.66 40.94 -14.96
CA THR A 260 -12.15 42.33 -14.89
C THR A 260 -11.99 42.89 -16.29
N VAL A 261 -13.05 42.77 -17.09
CA VAL A 261 -13.20 43.52 -18.34
C VAL A 261 -13.25 44.99 -17.94
N PHE A 262 -12.09 45.66 -17.97
CA PHE A 262 -12.03 47.11 -18.03
C PHE A 262 -12.49 47.50 -19.43
N THR A 263 -13.79 47.69 -19.59
CA THR A 263 -14.34 48.39 -20.75
C THR A 263 -13.83 49.82 -20.70
N THR A 264 -12.83 50.12 -21.52
CA THR A 264 -12.36 51.49 -21.75
C THR A 264 -13.41 52.22 -22.56
N ASN A 265 -14.27 53.00 -21.89
CA ASN A 265 -15.03 54.07 -22.52
C ASN A 265 -14.49 55.41 -21.99
N TYR A 266 -13.79 56.13 -22.86
CA TYR A 266 -13.50 57.55 -22.66
C TYR A 266 -14.78 58.37 -22.89
N ASP A 267 -15.10 59.17 -21.87
CA ASP A 267 -15.85 60.44 -21.81
C ASP A 267 -17.32 60.45 -22.30
N VAL A 268 -18.31 61.03 -21.58
CA VAL A 268 -18.34 62.33 -20.91
C VAL A 268 -19.36 62.32 -19.74
N ALA A 269 -18.90 62.78 -18.58
CA ALA A 269 -19.59 63.53 -17.51
C ALA A 269 -21.04 63.22 -17.09
N LYS A 270 -21.23 62.70 -15.86
CA LYS A 270 -21.62 63.48 -14.66
C LYS A 270 -22.01 62.55 -13.49
N SER A 271 -21.26 62.69 -12.41
CA SER A 271 -21.73 62.83 -11.03
C SER A 271 -22.89 61.95 -10.53
N SER A 272 -22.48 60.90 -9.80
CA SER A 272 -22.88 60.57 -8.43
C SER A 272 -24.35 60.27 -8.08
N CYS A 273 -24.53 59.05 -7.56
CA CYS A 273 -25.58 58.55 -6.67
C CYS A 273 -27.00 58.43 -7.23
N SER A 274 -27.53 57.19 -7.34
CA SER A 274 -28.90 56.81 -6.91
C SER A 274 -29.34 55.41 -7.38
N VAL A 275 -29.66 54.54 -6.40
CA VAL A 275 -30.84 53.65 -6.33
C VAL A 275 -30.78 52.33 -7.15
N PHE A 276 -30.66 51.14 -6.55
CA PHE A 276 -31.58 50.36 -5.68
C PHE A 276 -32.60 49.49 -6.45
N LEU A 277 -32.68 48.22 -5.99
CA LEU A 277 -33.88 47.39 -5.71
C LEU A 277 -34.74 46.86 -6.90
N THR A 278 -34.80 45.53 -7.12
CA THR A 278 -35.85 44.56 -6.65
C THR A 278 -36.74 44.06 -7.81
N LEU A 279 -37.51 42.94 -7.81
CA LEU A 279 -37.95 41.95 -6.81
C LEU A 279 -38.56 40.69 -7.51
N ALA A 280 -38.55 39.54 -6.81
CA ALA A 280 -39.63 38.53 -6.58
C ALA A 280 -40.20 37.68 -7.76
N VAL A 281 -40.80 36.49 -7.56
CA VAL A 281 -41.83 36.06 -6.57
C VAL A 281 -41.94 34.52 -6.40
N LEU A 282 -41.95 34.07 -5.11
CA LEU A 282 -42.76 33.07 -4.35
C LEU A 282 -43.43 31.86 -5.06
N ILE A 283 -43.59 30.67 -4.44
CA ILE A 283 -44.59 30.35 -3.38
C ILE A 283 -44.19 29.09 -2.56
N THR A 284 -44.50 29.15 -1.26
CA THR A 284 -44.33 28.17 -0.17
C THR A 284 -45.44 27.10 -0.08
N SER A 285 -45.15 25.94 0.49
CA SER A 285 -46.12 25.23 1.37
C SER A 285 -45.42 24.37 2.44
N PHE A 286 -46.12 24.23 3.56
CA PHE A 286 -45.65 23.98 4.92
C PHE A 286 -45.75 22.49 5.35
N LEU A 287 -44.70 22.02 6.04
CA LEU A 287 -44.66 21.30 7.35
C LEU A 287 -45.34 19.93 7.60
N THR A 288 -44.60 19.15 8.42
CA THR A 288 -44.92 17.93 9.21
C THR A 288 -44.83 16.59 8.45
N SER A 289 -44.12 15.54 8.91
CA SER A 289 -43.98 15.04 10.28
C SER A 289 -42.72 14.18 10.48
N ARG A 290 -42.00 14.36 11.60
CA ARG A 290 -41.26 13.30 12.30
C ARG A 290 -41.28 13.59 13.80
N LEU A 291 -42.13 12.86 14.52
CA LEU A 291 -41.95 12.46 15.92
C LEU A 291 -43.08 11.49 16.30
N LEU A 292 -42.84 10.21 16.04
CA LEU A 292 -43.03 9.10 16.96
C LEU A 292 -42.14 7.94 16.49
#